data_AF-A0A946UZI6-F1
#
_entry.id   AF-A0A946UZI6-F1
#
_cell.length_a   1.000
_cell.length_b   1.000
_cell.length_c   1.000
_cell.angle_alpha   90.00
_cell.angle_beta   90.00
_cell.angle_gamma   90.00
#
_symmetry.space_group_name_H-M   'P 1'
#
loop_
_entity.id
_entity.type
_entity.pdbx_description
1 polymer ?
#
loop_
_entity_poly.entity_id
_entity_poly.type
_entity_poly.pdbx_seq_one_letter_code
_entity_poly.pdbx_strand_id
1 'polypeptide(L)'
;MTAIRTGFFVLLVVWIGGCATSPGEDAVKTITVVGINDIHGQFSAGESTGGLVDISAYVNALRKARAADGGAVLVVDAGDMWQGTLESNIVEGASMVEAYNALGVVAAAIGNHEFDFGPAGPDAVPTKTGDDPRGALKARAREAAFPLLAANLADSATGRLVAWDNVQPSVLVDAAGVRVGIIGVLTRSGLRTTIAPNTAGLELTPLLDAVRREAAALREAGAALVVVVAHAGGRCRDVSDPKDTSSCDPSSELVRLALDLEPGEVDHIFGGHLDSLIAHEFDGVTVSVNLSKARHFGRIDFRVDTRGGDVVGHRLFPPQSNVTPRPAMYEGQALEPDPVVARIADAAQQFAADHKTYQLGVVVDAPFIRGGVESPVGNLVARALYDSYDVDVALINVRGGLRADLPAGELTFGHVYEMFPFDNVVTVHDLSGQALRAIFAAQARPSRRLGFAGLRVYAECRDGRPYARMVRDDGTEVGDDDRVTVLANDYLAYGGDRIMTPGIPAGGLEVRYDLPLTRDVIVDWLEEHGGHLHPDNWRSDDKPRWNLPDGFPQTCRPSLQ
;
A
#
# COMPACT_ATOMS: atom_id res chain seq x y z
N MET A 1 -45.07 80.97 53.38
CA MET A 1 -45.57 80.06 52.32
C MET A 1 -44.38 79.67 51.46
N THR A 2 -43.77 78.54 51.76
CA THR A 2 -42.60 78.02 51.04
C THR A 2 -42.87 76.54 50.86
N ALA A 3 -43.37 76.17 49.68
CA ALA A 3 -43.71 74.79 49.35
C ALA A 3 -42.68 74.25 48.37
N ILE A 4 -41.90 73.29 48.86
CA ILE A 4 -40.97 72.45 48.13
C ILE A 4 -41.78 71.52 47.21
N ARG A 5 -41.45 71.48 45.91
CA ARG A 5 -41.94 70.45 44.99
C ARG A 5 -40.77 69.59 44.53
N THR A 6 -40.71 68.39 45.11
CA THR A 6 -39.84 67.28 44.76
C THR A 6 -40.35 66.63 43.48
N GLY A 7 -39.55 66.62 42.42
CA GLY A 7 -39.83 65.87 41.19
C GLY A 7 -39.25 64.45 41.29
N PHE A 8 -40.09 63.43 41.26
CA PHE A 8 -39.69 62.03 41.13
C PHE A 8 -39.43 61.72 39.65
N PHE A 9 -38.19 61.38 39.30
CA PHE A 9 -37.85 60.76 38.01
C PHE A 9 -38.01 59.24 38.15
N VAL A 10 -38.96 58.66 37.42
CA VAL A 10 -39.08 57.20 37.26
C VAL A 10 -38.19 56.79 36.09
N LEU A 11 -37.07 56.12 36.39
CA LEU A 11 -36.20 55.51 35.40
C LEU A 11 -36.82 54.15 35.01
N LEU A 12 -37.40 54.08 33.81
CA LEU A 12 -37.91 52.82 33.25
C LEU A 12 -36.72 52.03 32.67
N VAL A 13 -36.19 51.06 33.42
CA VAL A 13 -35.19 50.12 32.91
C VAL A 13 -35.91 49.08 32.05
N VAL A 14 -35.82 49.22 30.73
CA VAL A 14 -36.26 48.21 29.78
C VAL A 14 -35.18 47.12 29.74
N TRP A 15 -35.47 45.98 30.38
CA TRP A 15 -34.71 44.74 30.16
C TRP A 15 -35.08 44.19 28.78
N ILE A 16 -34.24 44.47 27.78
CA ILE A 16 -34.26 43.71 26.53
C ILE A 16 -33.59 42.37 26.84
N GLY A 17 -34.40 41.40 27.27
CA GLY A 17 -33.99 40.00 27.31
C GLY A 17 -33.80 39.51 25.88
N GLY A 18 -32.58 39.64 25.36
CA GLY A 18 -32.19 38.98 24.14
C GLY A 18 -32.24 37.47 24.36
N CYS A 19 -33.23 36.80 23.78
CA CYS A 19 -33.18 35.37 23.59
C CYS A 19 -31.98 35.08 22.68
N ALA A 20 -30.84 34.72 23.26
CA ALA A 20 -29.80 34.01 22.56
C ALA A 20 -30.39 32.65 22.20
N THR A 21 -30.96 32.53 21.00
CA THR A 21 -31.27 31.25 20.41
C THR A 21 -29.96 30.50 20.27
N SER A 22 -29.82 29.39 21.01
CA SER A 22 -28.84 28.36 20.69
C SER A 22 -28.92 28.09 19.18
N PRO A 23 -27.80 28.05 18.45
CA PRO A 23 -27.84 27.73 17.03
C PRO A 23 -28.64 26.44 16.84
N GLY A 24 -29.67 26.50 15.99
CA GLY A 24 -30.55 25.35 15.76
C GLY A 24 -29.74 24.15 15.29
N GLU A 25 -30.01 22.97 15.87
CA GLU A 25 -29.32 21.70 15.56
C GLU A 25 -29.27 21.38 14.06
N ASP A 26 -30.21 21.91 13.27
CA ASP A 26 -30.32 21.65 11.83
C ASP A 26 -29.13 22.14 10.98
N ALA A 27 -28.35 23.13 11.47
CA ALA A 27 -27.26 23.75 10.72
C ALA A 27 -25.93 22.99 10.82
N VAL A 28 -25.78 22.09 11.80
CA VAL A 28 -24.55 21.29 11.98
C VAL A 28 -24.75 19.93 11.31
N LYS A 29 -23.93 19.63 10.30
CA LYS A 29 -23.97 18.36 9.58
C LYS A 29 -22.80 17.47 9.99
N THR A 30 -23.05 16.16 10.02
CA THR A 30 -21.99 15.17 10.21
C THR A 30 -21.49 14.69 8.86
N ILE A 31 -20.23 14.95 8.55
CA ILE A 31 -19.55 14.42 7.37
C ILE A 31 -18.67 13.26 7.84
N THR A 32 -19.10 12.05 7.53
CA THR A 32 -18.30 10.84 7.78
C THR A 32 -17.40 10.59 6.59
N VAL A 33 -16.09 10.49 6.83
CA VAL A 33 -15.12 10.06 5.82
C VAL A 33 -14.67 8.64 6.18
N VAL A 34 -14.91 7.72 5.26
CA VAL A 34 -14.45 6.33 5.31
C VAL A 34 -13.22 6.21 4.42
N GLY A 35 -12.10 5.84 5.01
CA GLY A 35 -10.84 5.61 4.30
C GLY A 35 -10.56 4.12 4.15
N ILE A 36 -10.22 3.71 2.93
CA ILE A 36 -9.67 2.39 2.61
C ILE A 36 -8.29 2.55 1.96
N ASN A 37 -7.49 1.49 1.93
CA ASN A 37 -6.14 1.49 1.36
C ASN A 37 -5.68 0.07 1.06
N ASP A 38 -4.76 -0.09 0.12
CA ASP A 38 -4.05 -1.34 -0.17
C ASP A 38 -5.03 -2.52 -0.33
N ILE A 39 -6.14 -2.30 -1.04
CA ILE A 39 -7.17 -3.33 -1.26
C ILE A 39 -6.61 -4.49 -2.07
N HIS A 40 -5.68 -4.22 -2.98
CA HIS A 40 -4.93 -5.22 -3.71
C HIS A 40 -5.82 -6.28 -4.40
N GLY A 41 -6.92 -5.84 -5.02
CA GLY A 41 -7.86 -6.74 -5.71
C GLY A 41 -8.74 -7.60 -4.80
N GLN A 42 -8.73 -7.38 -3.47
CA GLN A 42 -9.47 -8.22 -2.53
C GLN A 42 -10.98 -7.90 -2.53
N PHE A 43 -11.75 -8.63 -3.34
CA PHE A 43 -13.21 -8.50 -3.38
C PHE A 43 -13.91 -9.09 -2.16
N SER A 44 -13.59 -10.34 -1.81
CA SER A 44 -14.34 -11.13 -0.83
C SER A 44 -13.51 -11.44 0.41
N ALA A 45 -14.17 -11.64 1.55
CA ALA A 45 -13.51 -12.06 2.79
C ALA A 45 -12.90 -13.46 2.64
N GLY A 46 -11.81 -13.69 3.36
CA GLY A 46 -11.16 -14.99 3.53
C GLY A 46 -10.79 -15.21 5.00
N GLU A 47 -9.99 -16.24 5.29
CA GLU A 47 -9.58 -16.55 6.68
C GLU A 47 -8.81 -15.39 7.34
N SER A 48 -7.99 -14.68 6.55
CA SER A 48 -7.16 -13.57 7.03
C SER A 48 -7.37 -12.26 6.27
N THR A 49 -8.37 -12.17 5.39
CA THR A 49 -8.69 -11.01 4.55
C THR A 49 -10.15 -10.59 4.73
N GLY A 50 -10.46 -9.30 4.61
CA GLY A 50 -11.82 -8.80 4.87
C GLY A 50 -12.67 -8.60 3.61
N GLY A 51 -12.08 -8.10 2.53
CA GLY A 51 -12.76 -7.92 1.23
C GLY A 51 -13.69 -6.70 1.13
N LEU A 52 -13.75 -6.14 -0.08
CA LEU A 52 -14.53 -4.95 -0.43
C LEU A 52 -16.05 -5.14 -0.29
N VAL A 53 -16.57 -6.34 -0.56
CA VAL A 53 -18.01 -6.66 -0.40
C VAL A 53 -18.45 -6.42 1.04
N ASP A 54 -17.60 -6.77 2.01
CA ASP A 54 -17.92 -6.59 3.42
C ASP A 54 -17.83 -5.13 3.85
N ILE A 55 -16.86 -4.38 3.33
CA ILE A 55 -16.78 -2.91 3.49
C ILE A 55 -18.05 -2.22 2.98
N SER A 56 -18.61 -2.68 1.85
CA SER A 56 -19.84 -2.08 1.31
C SER A 56 -21.02 -2.14 2.28
N ALA A 57 -21.09 -3.16 3.13
CA ALA A 57 -22.12 -3.27 4.17
C ALA A 57 -21.99 -2.18 5.23
N TYR A 58 -20.76 -1.88 5.67
CA TYR A 58 -20.48 -0.80 6.63
C TYR A 58 -20.77 0.57 6.03
N VAL A 59 -20.37 0.78 4.78
CA VAL A 59 -20.65 2.02 4.05
C VAL A 59 -22.16 2.24 3.92
N ASN A 60 -22.93 1.20 3.59
CA ASN A 60 -24.39 1.29 3.50
C ASN A 60 -25.05 1.59 4.86
N ALA A 61 -24.59 0.96 5.93
CA ALA A 61 -25.04 1.27 7.29
C ALA A 61 -24.75 2.73 7.66
N LEU A 62 -23.54 3.22 7.37
CA LEU A 62 -23.16 4.61 7.62
C LEU A 62 -23.99 5.59 6.79
N ARG A 63 -24.23 5.30 5.51
CA ARG A 63 -25.07 6.14 4.63
C ARG A 63 -26.49 6.24 5.17
N LYS A 64 -27.09 5.12 5.59
CA LYS A 64 -28.42 5.09 6.24
C LYS A 64 -28.41 5.92 7.53
N ALA A 65 -27.38 5.80 8.36
CA ALA A 65 -27.26 6.56 9.61
C ALA A 65 -27.12 8.07 9.37
N ARG A 66 -26.28 8.51 8.42
CA ARG A 66 -26.09 9.93 8.09
C ARG A 66 -27.26 10.54 7.32
N ALA A 67 -27.98 9.75 6.52
CA ALA A 67 -29.21 10.23 5.91
C ALA A 67 -30.26 10.65 6.96
N ALA A 68 -30.28 9.99 8.14
CA ALA A 68 -31.22 10.31 9.22
C ALA A 68 -30.90 11.64 9.95
N ASP A 69 -29.64 12.10 9.94
CA ASP A 69 -29.22 13.38 10.53
C ASP A 69 -28.92 14.47 9.47
N GLY A 70 -29.20 14.17 8.19
CA GLY A 70 -28.95 15.06 7.05
C GLY A 70 -27.46 15.27 6.73
N GLY A 71 -26.59 14.43 7.28
CA GLY A 71 -25.17 14.36 6.96
C GLY A 71 -24.87 13.58 5.68
N ALA A 72 -23.58 13.31 5.45
CA ALA A 72 -23.10 12.58 4.27
C ALA A 72 -21.96 11.63 4.62
N VAL A 73 -21.74 10.64 3.74
CA VAL A 73 -20.61 9.71 3.80
C VAL A 73 -19.78 9.85 2.52
N LEU A 74 -18.48 10.12 2.69
CA LEU A 74 -17.49 10.08 1.62
C LEU A 74 -16.63 8.83 1.80
N VAL A 75 -16.42 8.08 0.71
CA VAL A 75 -15.49 6.93 0.70
C VAL A 75 -14.29 7.32 -0.14
N VAL A 76 -13.09 7.25 0.45
CA VAL A 76 -11.83 7.62 -0.20
C VAL A 76 -10.82 6.48 -0.08
N ASP A 77 -9.89 6.40 -1.03
CA ASP A 77 -8.86 5.35 -1.06
C ASP A 77 -7.44 5.93 -1.11
N ALA A 78 -6.50 5.34 -0.38
CA ALA A 78 -5.10 5.77 -0.31
C ALA A 78 -4.15 5.02 -1.26
N GLY A 79 -4.65 4.40 -2.34
CA GLY A 79 -3.88 3.75 -3.40
C GLY A 79 -3.66 2.24 -3.21
N ASP A 80 -3.03 1.62 -4.20
CA ASP A 80 -2.82 0.17 -4.31
C ASP A 80 -4.14 -0.62 -4.31
N MET A 81 -5.02 -0.25 -5.25
CA MET A 81 -6.37 -0.79 -5.36
C MET A 81 -6.40 -2.11 -6.14
N TRP A 82 -5.62 -2.19 -7.21
CA TRP A 82 -5.83 -3.20 -8.27
C TRP A 82 -4.98 -4.45 -8.13
N GLN A 83 -3.66 -4.29 -7.98
CA GLN A 83 -2.73 -5.40 -8.04
C GLN A 83 -2.84 -6.29 -6.80
N GLY A 84 -2.98 -7.60 -6.92
CA GLY A 84 -2.72 -8.54 -5.82
C GLY A 84 -3.49 -9.86 -5.86
N THR A 85 -4.69 -9.87 -6.44
CA THR A 85 -5.48 -11.09 -6.68
C THR A 85 -5.54 -11.40 -8.17
N LEU A 86 -5.66 -12.68 -8.51
CA LEU A 86 -5.72 -13.11 -9.90
C LEU A 86 -6.92 -12.47 -10.63
N GLU A 87 -8.09 -12.47 -10.00
CA GLU A 87 -9.33 -11.92 -10.56
C GLU A 87 -9.31 -10.41 -10.84
N SER A 88 -8.42 -9.66 -10.19
CA SER A 88 -8.19 -8.25 -10.49
C SER A 88 -7.07 -8.09 -11.52
N ASN A 89 -5.96 -8.80 -11.35
CA ASN A 89 -4.77 -8.63 -12.18
C ASN A 89 -5.00 -9.02 -13.64
N ILE A 90 -5.72 -10.12 -13.93
CA ILE A 90 -5.93 -10.59 -15.32
C ILE A 90 -6.74 -9.62 -16.18
N VAL A 91 -7.43 -8.67 -15.55
CA VAL A 91 -8.16 -7.57 -16.21
C VAL A 91 -7.56 -6.21 -15.88
N GLU A 92 -6.30 -6.17 -15.42
CA GLU A 92 -5.55 -4.95 -15.12
C GLU A 92 -6.32 -3.99 -14.18
N GLY A 93 -7.06 -4.53 -13.21
CA GLY A 93 -7.84 -3.77 -12.24
C GLY A 93 -9.22 -3.30 -12.69
N ALA A 94 -9.67 -3.60 -13.92
CA ALA A 94 -10.94 -3.09 -14.46
C ALA A 94 -12.15 -3.49 -13.58
N SER A 95 -12.17 -4.73 -13.09
CA SER A 95 -13.21 -5.23 -12.18
C SER A 95 -13.22 -4.49 -10.83
N MET A 96 -12.05 -4.11 -10.32
CA MET A 96 -11.93 -3.32 -9.09
C MET A 96 -12.43 -1.89 -9.29
N VAL A 97 -12.12 -1.26 -10.43
CA VAL A 97 -12.67 0.06 -10.78
C VAL A 97 -14.19 0.01 -10.86
N GLU A 98 -14.77 -1.02 -11.47
CA GLU A 98 -16.22 -1.20 -11.53
C GLU A 98 -16.83 -1.33 -10.11
N ALA A 99 -16.21 -2.10 -9.23
CA ALA A 99 -16.67 -2.24 -7.86
C ALA A 99 -16.52 -0.95 -7.04
N TYR A 100 -15.46 -0.17 -7.27
CA TYR A 100 -15.26 1.14 -6.63
C TYR A 100 -16.30 2.16 -7.10
N ASN A 101 -16.64 2.15 -8.40
CA ASN A 101 -17.73 2.94 -8.96
C ASN A 101 -19.06 2.58 -8.29
N ALA A 102 -19.36 1.29 -8.13
CA ALA A 102 -20.57 0.82 -7.46
C ALA A 102 -20.59 1.16 -5.96
N LEU A 103 -19.45 1.04 -5.27
CA LEU A 103 -19.30 1.42 -3.87
C LEU A 103 -19.50 2.93 -3.68
N GLY A 104 -19.22 3.74 -4.70
CA GLY A 104 -19.31 5.20 -4.65
C GLY A 104 -18.10 5.82 -3.97
N VAL A 105 -16.89 5.34 -4.32
CA VAL A 105 -15.64 6.02 -3.99
C VAL A 105 -15.63 7.39 -4.65
N VAL A 106 -15.23 8.44 -3.93
CA VAL A 106 -15.27 9.82 -4.43
C VAL A 106 -13.92 10.34 -4.92
N ALA A 107 -12.82 9.72 -4.47
CA ALA A 107 -11.46 9.97 -4.91
C ALA A 107 -10.52 8.87 -4.41
N ALA A 108 -9.45 8.58 -5.16
CA ALA A 108 -8.41 7.65 -4.74
C ALA A 108 -7.02 8.20 -5.06
N ALA A 109 -6.03 7.99 -4.20
CA ALA A 109 -4.64 8.25 -4.55
C ALA A 109 -4.12 7.22 -5.56
N ILE A 110 -3.13 7.61 -6.38
CA ILE A 110 -2.31 6.64 -7.10
C ILE A 110 -1.27 6.07 -6.12
N GLY A 111 -1.27 4.74 -5.97
CA GLY A 111 -0.26 3.96 -5.28
C GLY A 111 0.86 3.48 -6.20
N ASN A 112 1.87 2.82 -5.64
CA ASN A 112 2.97 2.32 -6.45
C ASN A 112 2.57 1.12 -7.31
N HIS A 113 1.63 0.30 -6.86
CA HIS A 113 1.20 -0.90 -7.58
C HIS A 113 0.18 -0.62 -8.69
N GLU A 114 -0.32 0.61 -8.84
CA GLU A 114 -0.99 1.04 -10.08
C GLU A 114 -0.02 1.06 -11.29
N PHE A 115 1.30 1.16 -11.05
CA PHE A 115 2.36 1.09 -12.08
C PHE A 115 2.85 -0.34 -12.37
N ASP A 116 2.31 -1.36 -11.72
CA ASP A 116 2.60 -2.75 -12.07
C ASP A 116 1.93 -3.16 -13.39
N PHE A 117 0.99 -2.36 -13.89
CA PHE A 117 0.34 -2.56 -15.18
C PHE A 117 0.89 -1.57 -16.21
N GLY A 118 1.53 -2.11 -17.26
CA GLY A 118 2.21 -1.35 -18.29
C GLY A 118 1.29 -0.85 -19.42
N PRO A 119 1.62 -1.11 -20.68
CA PRO A 119 0.71 -0.89 -21.81
C PRO A 119 -0.61 -1.61 -21.59
N ALA A 120 -1.71 -1.04 -22.08
CA ALA A 120 -3.00 -1.70 -22.00
C ALA A 120 -2.96 -3.01 -22.81
N GLY A 121 -3.12 -4.14 -22.14
CA GLY A 121 -3.01 -5.48 -22.71
C GLY A 121 -2.21 -6.45 -21.83
N PRO A 122 -1.78 -7.60 -22.37
CA PRO A 122 -1.14 -8.65 -21.58
C PRO A 122 0.32 -8.34 -21.19
N ASP A 123 0.93 -7.31 -21.79
CA ASP A 123 2.34 -7.01 -21.59
C ASP A 123 2.50 -6.14 -20.34
N ALA A 124 3.21 -6.65 -19.31
CA ALA A 124 3.44 -5.91 -18.06
C ALA A 124 4.37 -4.68 -18.24
N VAL A 125 5.07 -4.59 -19.36
CA VAL A 125 5.99 -3.51 -19.73
C VAL A 125 5.88 -3.17 -21.22
N PRO A 126 6.36 -1.99 -21.68
CA PRO A 126 6.52 -1.71 -23.10
C PRO A 126 7.43 -2.73 -23.80
N THR A 127 6.89 -3.43 -24.81
CA THR A 127 7.66 -4.39 -25.63
C THR A 127 7.83 -3.92 -27.08
N LYS A 128 7.00 -2.97 -27.52
CA LYS A 128 6.96 -2.46 -28.89
C LYS A 128 7.17 -0.95 -28.91
N THR A 129 7.70 -0.46 -30.03
CA THR A 129 7.81 0.99 -30.26
C THR A 129 6.42 1.62 -30.28
N GLY A 130 6.21 2.63 -29.43
CA GLY A 130 4.93 3.35 -29.33
C GLY A 130 4.01 2.86 -28.22
N ASP A 131 4.35 1.79 -27.52
CA ASP A 131 3.64 1.35 -26.33
C ASP A 131 3.66 2.44 -25.26
N ASP A 132 2.51 2.69 -24.63
CA ASP A 132 2.40 3.60 -23.49
C ASP A 132 2.72 2.84 -22.20
N PRO A 133 3.84 3.13 -21.49
CA PRO A 133 4.21 2.46 -20.25
C PRO A 133 3.17 2.56 -19.12
N ARG A 134 2.16 3.41 -19.26
CA ARG A 134 1.09 3.62 -18.27
C ARG A 134 -0.29 3.45 -18.90
N GLY A 135 -0.37 2.70 -20.00
CA GLY A 135 -1.57 2.55 -20.81
C GLY A 135 -2.73 1.98 -20.00
N ALA A 136 -2.48 0.92 -19.21
CA ALA A 136 -3.46 0.29 -18.35
C ALA A 136 -3.95 1.25 -17.25
N LEU A 137 -3.03 1.89 -16.50
CA LEU A 137 -3.37 2.90 -15.49
C LEU A 137 -4.25 4.01 -16.05
N LYS A 138 -3.89 4.58 -17.20
CA LYS A 138 -4.68 5.63 -17.85
C LYS A 138 -6.03 5.13 -18.35
N ALA A 139 -6.14 3.87 -18.75
CA ALA A 139 -7.41 3.26 -19.11
C ALA A 139 -8.34 3.13 -17.88
N ARG A 140 -7.82 2.59 -16.77
CA ARG A 140 -8.54 2.50 -15.51
C ARG A 140 -8.95 3.87 -14.96
N ALA A 141 -8.08 4.88 -15.09
CA ALA A 141 -8.42 6.26 -14.74
C ALA A 141 -9.62 6.77 -15.53
N ARG A 142 -9.69 6.53 -16.86
CA ARG A 142 -10.85 6.94 -17.68
C ARG A 142 -12.14 6.18 -17.35
N GLU A 143 -12.04 4.94 -16.87
CA GLU A 143 -13.18 4.10 -16.50
C GLU A 143 -13.72 4.44 -15.09
N ALA A 144 -12.90 5.03 -14.23
CA ALA A 144 -13.28 5.44 -12.89
C ALA A 144 -14.28 6.61 -12.93
N ALA A 145 -15.36 6.49 -12.16
CA ALA A 145 -16.34 7.56 -11.92
C ALA A 145 -15.83 8.60 -10.89
N PHE A 146 -14.62 8.40 -10.38
CA PHE A 146 -13.91 9.24 -9.44
C PHE A 146 -12.52 9.57 -9.99
N PRO A 147 -11.93 10.73 -9.64
CA PRO A 147 -10.57 11.04 -10.07
C PRO A 147 -9.54 10.21 -9.30
N LEU A 148 -8.49 9.80 -10.02
CA LEU A 148 -7.25 9.38 -9.38
C LEU A 148 -6.40 10.61 -9.04
N LEU A 149 -5.82 10.62 -7.85
CA LEU A 149 -5.17 11.79 -7.28
C LEU A 149 -3.66 11.61 -7.17
N ALA A 150 -2.89 12.58 -7.68
CA ALA A 150 -1.43 12.55 -7.68
C ALA A 150 -0.80 13.97 -7.68
N ALA A 151 -0.79 14.62 -6.52
CA ALA A 151 -0.31 15.99 -6.33
C ALA A 151 1.21 16.14 -6.38
N ASN A 152 1.95 15.05 -6.26
CA ASN A 152 3.41 15.06 -6.27
C ASN A 152 4.03 14.26 -7.41
N LEU A 153 3.24 13.84 -8.42
CA LEU A 153 3.74 13.10 -9.58
C LEU A 153 3.99 14.03 -10.76
N ALA A 154 5.25 14.12 -11.20
CA ALA A 154 5.68 15.00 -12.27
C ALA A 154 6.40 14.26 -13.39
N ASP A 155 6.38 14.84 -14.58
CA ASP A 155 7.25 14.46 -15.69
C ASP A 155 8.66 15.00 -15.43
N SER A 156 9.65 14.11 -15.42
CA SER A 156 11.02 14.48 -15.01
C SER A 156 11.77 15.35 -16.03
N ALA A 157 11.30 15.41 -17.28
CA ALA A 157 11.89 16.27 -18.30
C ALA A 157 11.40 17.72 -18.18
N THR A 158 10.16 17.91 -17.75
CA THR A 158 9.52 19.23 -17.68
C THR A 158 9.35 19.78 -16.26
N GLY A 159 9.43 18.92 -15.24
CA GLY A 159 9.12 19.25 -13.84
C GLY A 159 7.65 19.59 -13.59
N ARG A 160 6.77 19.38 -14.59
CA ARG A 160 5.34 19.67 -14.48
C ARG A 160 4.59 18.44 -13.98
N LEU A 161 3.55 18.67 -13.19
CA LEU A 161 2.63 17.61 -12.80
C LEU A 161 2.08 16.89 -14.03
N VAL A 162 1.87 15.58 -13.90
CA VAL A 162 1.30 14.77 -14.98
C VAL A 162 -0.08 15.29 -15.38
N ALA A 163 -0.35 15.28 -16.68
CA ALA A 163 -1.63 15.67 -17.25
C ALA A 163 -2.22 14.47 -18.00
N TRP A 164 -2.87 13.58 -17.26
CA TRP A 164 -3.56 12.41 -17.80
C TRP A 164 -5.07 12.55 -17.57
N ASP A 165 -5.88 11.96 -18.46
CA ASP A 165 -7.34 12.00 -18.32
C ASP A 165 -7.78 11.42 -16.97
N ASN A 166 -8.63 12.16 -16.26
CA ASN A 166 -9.13 11.82 -14.93
C ASN A 166 -8.05 11.56 -13.86
N VAL A 167 -6.87 12.16 -14.05
CA VAL A 167 -5.80 12.22 -13.04
C VAL A 167 -5.49 13.68 -12.72
N GLN A 168 -5.57 14.05 -11.44
CA GLN A 168 -5.44 15.43 -10.99
C GLN A 168 -4.78 15.50 -9.60
N PRO A 169 -4.22 16.63 -9.15
CA PRO A 169 -3.56 16.68 -7.85
C PRO A 169 -4.55 16.57 -6.67
N SER A 170 -5.72 17.19 -6.82
CA SER A 170 -6.74 17.32 -5.79
C SER A 170 -8.14 17.46 -6.41
N VAL A 171 -9.19 17.27 -5.62
CA VAL A 171 -10.59 17.48 -6.02
C VAL A 171 -11.38 18.15 -4.89
N LEU A 172 -12.39 18.95 -5.25
CA LEU A 172 -13.34 19.55 -4.31
C LEU A 172 -14.71 18.90 -4.50
N VAL A 173 -15.24 18.29 -3.45
CA VAL A 173 -16.54 17.59 -3.46
C VAL A 173 -17.54 18.28 -2.54
N ASP A 174 -18.83 18.29 -2.90
CA ASP A 174 -19.91 18.70 -2.01
C ASP A 174 -20.47 17.47 -1.27
N ALA A 175 -20.57 17.58 0.05
CA ALA A 175 -21.11 16.56 0.93
C ALA A 175 -22.12 17.21 1.88
N ALA A 176 -23.42 17.07 1.61
CA ALA A 176 -24.48 17.71 2.40
C ALA A 176 -24.29 19.23 2.57
N GLY A 177 -23.86 19.93 1.51
CA GLY A 177 -23.60 21.37 1.54
C GLY A 177 -22.26 21.77 2.18
N VAL A 178 -21.43 20.80 2.56
CA VAL A 178 -20.06 21.02 3.04
C VAL A 178 -19.09 20.74 1.89
N ARG A 179 -18.24 21.71 1.57
CA ARG A 179 -17.19 21.53 0.56
C ARG A 179 -15.96 20.86 1.18
N VAL A 180 -15.60 19.68 0.69
CA VAL A 180 -14.47 18.88 1.17
C VAL A 180 -13.43 18.79 0.06
N GLY A 181 -12.25 19.31 0.32
CA GLY A 181 -11.08 19.16 -0.55
C GLY A 181 -10.36 17.84 -0.25
N ILE A 182 -9.97 17.12 -1.29
CA ILE A 182 -9.27 15.84 -1.19
C ILE A 182 -8.00 15.91 -2.02
N ILE A 183 -6.84 15.62 -1.41
CA ILE A 183 -5.51 15.68 -2.02
C ILE A 183 -4.94 14.27 -2.09
N GLY A 184 -4.35 13.88 -3.23
CA GLY A 184 -3.66 12.58 -3.36
C GLY A 184 -2.15 12.74 -3.41
N VAL A 185 -1.39 11.91 -2.71
CA VAL A 185 0.08 11.90 -2.80
C VAL A 185 0.65 10.49 -2.71
N LEU A 186 1.80 10.28 -3.34
CA LEU A 186 2.52 9.00 -3.38
C LEU A 186 3.86 9.09 -2.63
N THR A 187 4.20 8.05 -1.85
CA THR A 187 5.48 7.91 -1.11
C THR A 187 6.69 8.21 -2.01
N ARG A 188 7.75 8.81 -1.45
CA ARG A 188 8.99 9.12 -2.18
C ARG A 188 9.66 7.91 -2.84
N SER A 189 9.37 6.70 -2.37
CA SER A 189 9.89 5.46 -2.95
C SER A 189 8.97 4.85 -4.01
N GLY A 190 7.78 5.40 -4.23
CA GLY A 190 6.72 4.74 -5.00
C GLY A 190 7.15 4.35 -6.41
N LEU A 191 7.88 5.22 -7.12
CA LEU A 191 8.37 4.95 -8.47
C LEU A 191 9.51 3.91 -8.52
N ARG A 192 10.04 3.48 -7.37
CA ARG A 192 11.13 2.50 -7.21
C ARG A 192 10.68 1.20 -6.53
N THR A 193 9.43 1.11 -6.11
CA THR A 193 8.83 -0.07 -5.45
C THR A 193 7.81 -0.77 -6.35
N THR A 194 8.03 -0.71 -7.66
CA THR A 194 7.15 -1.19 -8.74
C THR A 194 8.02 -1.54 -9.97
N ILE A 195 7.39 -1.86 -11.11
CA ILE A 195 8.01 -2.18 -12.39
C ILE A 195 8.65 -0.93 -13.01
N ALA A 196 9.99 -0.91 -13.07
CA ALA A 196 10.76 0.29 -13.44
C ALA A 196 10.49 0.85 -14.84
N PRO A 197 10.29 0.04 -15.92
CA PRO A 197 9.93 0.59 -17.22
C PRO A 197 8.65 1.44 -17.22
N ASN A 198 7.69 1.13 -16.36
CA ASN A 198 6.40 1.80 -16.34
C ASN A 198 6.49 3.21 -15.70
N THR A 199 7.50 3.42 -14.85
CA THR A 199 7.76 4.69 -14.15
C THR A 199 8.84 5.54 -14.82
N ALA A 200 9.46 5.07 -15.90
CA ALA A 200 10.48 5.81 -16.63
C ALA A 200 9.99 7.19 -17.06
N GLY A 201 10.81 8.23 -16.82
CA GLY A 201 10.45 9.63 -17.14
C GLY A 201 9.53 10.31 -16.13
N LEU A 202 9.25 9.67 -14.98
CA LEU A 202 8.50 10.27 -13.88
C LEU A 202 9.43 10.61 -12.72
N GLU A 203 9.04 11.60 -11.94
CA GLU A 203 9.65 11.94 -10.66
C GLU A 203 8.59 12.32 -9.62
N LEU A 204 8.99 12.28 -8.35
CA LEU A 204 8.13 12.66 -7.24
C LEU A 204 8.66 13.92 -6.55
N THR A 205 7.83 14.95 -6.46
CA THR A 205 8.12 16.12 -5.64
C THR A 205 7.93 15.81 -4.15
N PRO A 206 8.51 16.58 -3.22
CA PRO A 206 8.30 16.37 -1.79
C PRO A 206 6.83 16.37 -1.39
N LEU A 207 6.45 15.45 -0.49
CA LEU A 207 5.07 15.27 0.00
C LEU A 207 4.52 16.57 0.61
N LEU A 208 5.26 17.16 1.55
CA LEU A 208 4.84 18.35 2.29
C LEU A 208 4.56 19.54 1.36
N ASP A 209 5.45 19.78 0.40
CA ASP A 209 5.31 20.90 -0.55
C ASP A 209 4.07 20.71 -1.45
N ALA A 210 3.82 19.47 -1.90
CA ALA A 210 2.64 19.15 -2.68
C ALA A 210 1.34 19.32 -1.87
N VAL A 211 1.30 18.78 -0.64
CA VAL A 211 0.12 18.87 0.23
C VAL A 211 -0.19 20.31 0.57
N ARG A 212 0.80 21.12 0.98
CA ARG A 212 0.58 22.54 1.31
C ARG A 212 0.03 23.35 0.15
N ARG A 213 0.60 23.15 -1.05
CA ARG A 213 0.16 23.86 -2.25
C ARG A 213 -1.31 23.56 -2.57
N GLU A 214 -1.69 22.29 -2.56
CA GLU A 214 -3.07 21.89 -2.86
C GLU A 214 -4.03 22.26 -1.73
N ALA A 215 -3.61 22.14 -0.46
CA ALA A 215 -4.42 22.53 0.69
C ALA A 215 -4.75 24.03 0.64
N ALA A 216 -3.77 24.89 0.39
CA ALA A 216 -3.98 26.33 0.22
C ALA A 216 -4.98 26.61 -0.92
N ALA A 217 -4.79 26.00 -2.10
CA ALA A 217 -5.69 26.17 -3.24
C ALA A 217 -7.13 25.71 -2.94
N LEU A 218 -7.30 24.59 -2.24
CA LEU A 218 -8.62 24.08 -1.84
C LEU A 218 -9.29 24.99 -0.80
N ARG A 219 -8.54 25.50 0.18
CA ARG A 219 -9.04 26.46 1.18
C ARG A 219 -9.43 27.78 0.51
N GLU A 220 -8.66 28.28 -0.45
CA GLU A 220 -9.03 29.46 -1.26
C GLU A 220 -10.27 29.21 -2.13
N ALA A 221 -10.42 28.00 -2.67
CA ALA A 221 -11.65 27.56 -3.32
C ALA A 221 -12.82 27.37 -2.34
N GLY A 222 -12.55 27.47 -1.03
CA GLY A 222 -13.49 27.50 0.09
C GLY A 222 -13.92 26.12 0.59
N ALA A 223 -13.00 25.17 0.56
CA ALA A 223 -13.11 23.91 1.29
C ALA A 223 -13.19 24.16 2.80
N ALA A 224 -14.28 23.68 3.40
CA ALA A 224 -14.48 23.65 4.85
C ALA A 224 -13.64 22.55 5.51
N LEU A 225 -13.39 21.46 4.77
CA LEU A 225 -12.54 20.35 5.19
C LEU A 225 -11.48 20.08 4.12
N VAL A 226 -10.25 19.74 4.53
CA VAL A 226 -9.17 19.26 3.65
C VAL A 226 -8.70 17.90 4.16
N VAL A 227 -8.85 16.89 3.32
CA VAL A 227 -8.43 15.50 3.58
C VAL A 227 -7.30 15.14 2.61
N VAL A 228 -6.26 14.49 3.12
CA VAL A 228 -5.20 13.91 2.29
C VAL A 228 -5.41 12.41 2.24
N VAL A 229 -5.46 11.83 1.04
CA VAL A 229 -5.26 10.40 0.81
C VAL A 229 -3.82 10.19 0.34
N ALA A 230 -2.99 9.62 1.20
CA ALA A 230 -1.57 9.45 0.97
C ALA A 230 -1.26 7.97 0.78
N HIS A 231 -0.79 7.58 -0.40
CA HIS A 231 -0.09 6.32 -0.57
C HIS A 231 1.33 6.41 0.02
N ALA A 232 1.40 6.68 1.31
CA ALA A 232 2.60 6.76 2.12
C ALA A 232 2.29 6.17 3.49
N GLY A 233 3.27 5.49 4.06
CA GLY A 233 3.04 4.73 5.28
C GLY A 233 3.62 5.36 6.53
N GLY A 234 3.07 4.90 7.64
CA GLY A 234 3.64 5.06 8.96
C GLY A 234 3.11 3.97 9.89
N ARG A 235 3.67 3.86 11.08
CA ARG A 235 3.25 2.84 12.06
C ARG A 235 3.23 3.40 13.46
N CYS A 236 2.24 2.94 14.24
CA CYS A 236 2.20 3.07 15.67
C CYS A 236 2.02 1.68 16.29
N ARG A 237 2.64 1.44 17.45
CA ARG A 237 2.55 0.13 18.14
C ARG A 237 1.27 -0.05 18.94
N ASP A 238 0.65 1.06 19.32
CA ASP A 238 -0.62 1.12 20.05
C ASP A 238 -1.51 2.16 19.35
N VAL A 239 -2.80 1.87 19.22
CA VAL A 239 -3.82 2.76 18.60
C VAL A 239 -5.03 2.96 19.53
N SER A 240 -4.89 2.63 20.82
CA SER A 240 -5.98 2.69 21.79
C SER A 240 -6.29 4.10 22.31
N ASP A 241 -5.28 4.98 22.35
CA ASP A 241 -5.43 6.39 22.71
C ASP A 241 -4.98 7.29 21.54
N PRO A 242 -5.89 7.98 20.83
CA PRO A 242 -5.53 8.82 19.69
C PRO A 242 -4.66 10.03 20.06
N LYS A 243 -4.53 10.38 21.34
CA LYS A 243 -3.68 11.50 21.80
C LYS A 243 -2.28 11.06 22.24
N ASP A 244 -2.04 9.76 22.45
CA ASP A 244 -0.71 9.25 22.81
C ASP A 244 0.10 8.87 21.56
N THR A 245 0.88 9.81 21.07
CA THR A 245 1.73 9.61 19.88
C THR A 245 3.07 8.94 20.20
N SER A 246 3.35 8.58 21.47
CA SER A 246 4.64 8.02 21.90
C SER A 246 4.95 6.63 21.30
N SER A 247 3.92 5.94 20.82
CA SER A 247 4.04 4.62 20.19
C SER A 247 4.33 4.69 18.69
N CYS A 248 4.18 5.88 18.08
CA CYS A 248 4.34 6.13 16.65
C CYS A 248 5.82 6.32 16.28
N ASP A 249 6.20 5.86 15.08
CA ASP A 249 7.53 6.06 14.52
C ASP A 249 7.63 7.45 13.86
N PRO A 250 8.33 8.43 14.46
CA PRO A 250 8.42 9.80 13.92
C PRO A 250 9.29 9.88 12.65
N SER A 251 10.02 8.83 12.30
CA SER A 251 10.82 8.78 11.08
C SER A 251 10.03 8.31 9.85
N SER A 252 8.84 7.75 10.05
CA SER A 252 7.94 7.34 8.98
C SER A 252 7.41 8.54 8.20
N GLU A 253 7.30 8.43 6.87
CA GLU A 253 6.90 9.55 6.00
C GLU A 253 5.55 10.16 6.38
N LEU A 254 4.56 9.33 6.69
CA LEU A 254 3.22 9.80 7.02
C LEU A 254 3.17 10.55 8.36
N VAL A 255 3.87 10.04 9.38
CA VAL A 255 3.94 10.69 10.71
C VAL A 255 4.71 12.00 10.61
N ARG A 256 5.81 12.01 9.85
CA ARG A 256 6.57 13.23 9.60
C ARG A 256 5.74 14.28 8.86
N LEU A 257 4.98 13.89 7.83
CA LEU A 257 4.07 14.78 7.12
C LEU A 257 3.08 15.44 8.08
N ALA A 258 2.45 14.67 8.97
CA ALA A 258 1.50 15.20 9.95
C ALA A 258 2.15 16.18 10.95
N LEU A 259 3.36 15.87 11.42
CA LEU A 259 4.12 16.74 12.34
C LEU A 259 4.63 18.04 11.68
N ASP A 260 4.93 17.99 10.39
CA ASP A 260 5.49 19.13 9.65
C ASP A 260 4.39 20.09 9.13
N LEU A 261 3.09 19.71 9.21
CA LEU A 261 1.94 20.54 8.84
C LEU A 261 1.52 21.49 9.98
N GLU A 262 1.07 22.69 9.62
CA GLU A 262 0.52 23.66 10.57
C GLU A 262 -0.97 23.40 10.82
N PRO A 263 -1.49 23.69 12.04
CA PRO A 263 -2.90 23.54 12.35
C PRO A 263 -3.80 24.32 11.37
N GLY A 264 -4.79 23.61 10.80
CA GLY A 264 -5.76 24.19 9.85
C GLY A 264 -5.37 24.04 8.37
N GLU A 265 -4.11 23.70 8.05
CA GLU A 265 -3.73 23.36 6.67
C GLU A 265 -4.51 22.13 6.17
N VAL A 266 -4.53 21.07 6.98
CA VAL A 266 -5.17 19.79 6.69
C VAL A 266 -5.92 19.30 7.94
N ASP A 267 -7.12 18.75 7.78
CA ASP A 267 -7.92 18.23 8.90
C ASP A 267 -7.67 16.74 9.15
N HIS A 268 -7.48 15.97 8.08
CA HIS A 268 -7.24 14.53 8.16
C HIS A 268 -6.28 14.00 7.09
N ILE A 269 -5.49 12.98 7.44
CA ILE A 269 -4.67 12.20 6.52
C ILE A 269 -5.06 10.71 6.64
N PHE A 270 -5.56 10.14 5.55
CA PHE A 270 -5.67 8.69 5.38
C PHE A 270 -4.42 8.18 4.65
N GLY A 271 -3.67 7.28 5.28
CA GLY A 271 -2.46 6.68 4.71
C GLY A 271 -2.61 5.22 4.30
N GLY A 272 -1.60 4.68 3.61
CA GLY A 272 -1.50 3.28 3.15
C GLY A 272 -0.06 2.74 3.13
N HIS A 273 0.26 1.87 2.18
CA HIS A 273 1.60 1.39 1.80
C HIS A 273 2.31 0.43 2.78
N LEU A 274 2.29 0.68 4.10
CA LEU A 274 3.12 -0.04 5.08
C LEU A 274 2.42 -1.16 5.87
N ASP A 275 1.23 -1.59 5.43
CA ASP A 275 0.41 -2.64 6.05
C ASP A 275 0.41 -2.56 7.59
N SER A 276 0.01 -1.41 8.10
CA SER A 276 0.13 -1.00 9.50
C SER A 276 -1.12 -0.28 9.98
N LEU A 277 -1.18 0.03 11.28
CA LEU A 277 -2.28 0.78 11.87
C LEU A 277 -1.78 2.11 12.42
N ILE A 278 -2.59 3.14 12.21
CA ILE A 278 -2.52 4.45 12.89
C ILE A 278 -3.96 4.91 13.13
N ALA A 279 -4.24 5.49 14.29
CA ALA A 279 -5.39 6.35 14.53
C ALA A 279 -5.04 7.37 15.61
N HIS A 280 -4.33 8.43 15.24
CA HIS A 280 -3.80 9.43 16.17
C HIS A 280 -4.04 10.85 15.66
N GLU A 281 -3.85 11.82 16.54
CA GLU A 281 -3.85 13.24 16.22
C GLU A 281 -2.49 13.87 16.54
N PHE A 282 -1.96 14.61 15.58
CA PHE A 282 -0.69 15.33 15.65
C PHE A 282 -1.00 16.82 15.50
N ASP A 283 -0.92 17.58 16.59
CA ASP A 283 -1.16 19.04 16.61
C ASP A 283 -2.42 19.50 15.84
N GLY A 284 -3.52 18.76 16.00
CA GLY A 284 -4.82 19.05 15.37
C GLY A 284 -5.04 18.35 14.03
N VAL A 285 -4.00 17.78 13.41
CA VAL A 285 -4.12 16.96 12.20
C VAL A 285 -4.37 15.51 12.61
N THR A 286 -5.52 14.97 12.24
CA THR A 286 -5.82 13.55 12.49
C THR A 286 -5.23 12.66 11.40
N VAL A 287 -4.74 11.48 11.77
CA VAL A 287 -4.14 10.52 10.85
C VAL A 287 -4.71 9.14 11.10
N SER A 288 -5.07 8.43 10.03
CA SER A 288 -5.35 7.01 10.13
C SER A 288 -4.80 6.18 8.98
N VAL A 289 -4.46 4.94 9.28
CA VAL A 289 -3.93 3.94 8.33
C VAL A 289 -4.56 2.60 8.68
N ASN A 290 -4.95 1.84 7.66
CA ASN A 290 -5.51 0.51 7.85
C ASN A 290 -4.55 -0.58 7.36
N LEU A 291 -4.80 -1.80 7.82
CA LEU A 291 -4.20 -2.98 7.21
C LEU A 291 -4.76 -3.21 5.80
N SER A 292 -3.95 -3.80 4.94
CA SER A 292 -4.28 -4.15 3.55
C SER A 292 -5.41 -5.18 3.42
N LYS A 293 -5.86 -5.39 2.17
CA LYS A 293 -6.85 -6.40 1.75
C LYS A 293 -8.20 -6.25 2.46
N ALA A 294 -8.60 -4.99 2.68
CA ALA A 294 -9.80 -4.62 3.42
C ALA A 294 -9.90 -5.31 4.79
N ARG A 295 -8.76 -5.66 5.43
CA ARG A 295 -8.79 -6.26 6.77
C ARG A 295 -9.33 -5.29 7.82
N HIS A 296 -9.10 -4.00 7.59
CA HIS A 296 -9.68 -2.92 8.36
C HIS A 296 -10.15 -1.80 7.42
N PHE A 297 -11.02 -0.93 7.90
CA PHE A 297 -11.29 0.37 7.29
C PHE A 297 -11.23 1.48 8.32
N GLY A 298 -10.91 2.68 7.86
CA GLY A 298 -10.77 3.86 8.70
C GLY A 298 -12.05 4.69 8.68
N ARG A 299 -12.34 5.37 9.79
CA ARG A 299 -13.49 6.27 9.90
C ARG A 299 -13.15 7.49 10.74
N ILE A 300 -13.53 8.64 10.23
CA ILE A 300 -13.58 9.88 11.00
C ILE A 300 -14.91 10.60 10.73
N ASP A 301 -15.53 11.11 11.78
CA ASP A 301 -16.74 11.93 11.68
C ASP A 301 -16.37 13.38 11.98
N PHE A 302 -16.65 14.29 11.05
CA PHE A 302 -16.54 15.73 11.23
C PHE A 302 -17.92 16.35 11.45
N ARG A 303 -18.05 17.23 12.44
CA ARG A 303 -19.23 18.08 12.64
C ARG A 303 -18.93 19.46 12.09
N VAL A 304 -19.70 19.89 11.09
CA VAL A 304 -19.46 21.14 10.38
C VAL A 304 -20.69 22.03 10.44
N ASP A 305 -20.51 23.28 10.86
CA ASP A 305 -21.56 24.30 10.80
C ASP A 305 -21.67 24.84 9.37
N THR A 306 -22.72 24.48 8.68
CA THR A 306 -22.93 24.81 7.25
C THR A 306 -23.17 26.31 6.98
N ARG A 307 -23.37 27.14 8.01
CA ARG A 307 -23.55 28.60 7.84
C ARG A 307 -22.21 29.32 7.66
N GLY A 308 -21.20 28.90 8.41
CA GLY A 308 -19.86 29.47 8.41
C GLY A 308 -18.83 28.61 7.65
N GLY A 309 -19.10 27.32 7.49
CA GLY A 309 -18.12 26.34 6.99
C GLY A 309 -17.14 25.89 8.08
N ASP A 310 -17.40 26.19 9.35
CA ASP A 310 -16.50 25.91 10.46
C ASP A 310 -16.63 24.46 10.92
N VAL A 311 -15.49 23.78 11.10
CA VAL A 311 -15.41 22.49 11.77
C VAL A 311 -15.56 22.73 13.28
N VAL A 312 -16.69 22.29 13.85
CA VAL A 312 -17.01 22.49 15.27
C VAL A 312 -16.62 21.29 16.14
N GLY A 313 -16.16 20.21 15.51
CA GLY A 313 -15.55 19.06 16.19
C GLY A 313 -15.34 17.87 15.27
N HIS A 314 -14.52 16.93 15.71
CA HIS A 314 -14.29 15.67 15.01
C HIS A 314 -14.23 14.50 16.00
N ARG A 315 -14.45 13.30 15.47
CA ARG A 315 -14.25 12.04 16.19
C ARG A 315 -13.54 11.06 15.27
N LEU A 316 -12.27 10.80 15.58
CA LEU A 316 -11.50 9.71 14.97
C LEU A 316 -11.87 8.39 15.64
N PHE A 317 -12.14 7.36 14.85
CA PHE A 317 -12.37 6.01 15.33
C PHE A 317 -11.12 5.17 15.10
N PRO A 318 -10.76 4.25 16.02
CA PRO A 318 -9.75 3.24 15.74
C PRO A 318 -10.10 2.46 14.45
N PRO A 319 -9.12 1.93 13.70
CA PRO A 319 -9.40 1.18 12.49
C PRO A 319 -10.34 0.01 12.79
N GLN A 320 -11.41 -0.10 12.01
CA GLN A 320 -12.51 -1.03 12.24
C GLN A 320 -12.18 -2.36 11.58
N SER A 321 -12.06 -3.44 12.37
CA SER A 321 -11.77 -4.78 11.85
C SER A 321 -12.92 -5.31 10.97
N ASN A 322 -12.54 -5.90 9.85
CA ASN A 322 -13.41 -6.54 8.87
C ASN A 322 -13.04 -8.03 8.66
N VAL A 323 -12.17 -8.59 9.50
CA VAL A 323 -11.80 -10.03 9.51
C VAL A 323 -12.35 -10.78 10.71
N THR A 324 -12.71 -10.07 11.77
CA THR A 324 -13.41 -10.65 12.92
C THR A 324 -14.90 -10.82 12.60
N PRO A 325 -15.63 -11.74 13.27
CA PRO A 325 -17.06 -11.85 13.12
C PRO A 325 -17.73 -10.49 13.19
N ARG A 326 -18.35 -10.08 12.07
CA ARG A 326 -18.98 -8.77 11.96
C ARG A 326 -20.19 -8.72 12.90
N PRO A 327 -20.41 -7.59 13.60
CA PRO A 327 -21.64 -7.44 14.35
C PRO A 327 -22.83 -7.46 13.40
N ALA A 328 -24.01 -7.91 13.88
CA ALA A 328 -25.22 -7.87 13.05
C ALA A 328 -25.64 -6.43 12.69
N MET A 329 -25.22 -5.46 13.50
CA MET A 329 -25.58 -4.05 13.39
C MET A 329 -24.33 -3.15 13.49
N TYR A 330 -24.33 -2.04 12.77
CA TYR A 330 -23.33 -0.98 12.88
C TYR A 330 -24.04 0.37 12.81
N GLU A 331 -23.74 1.29 13.74
CA GLU A 331 -24.44 2.58 13.88
C GLU A 331 -25.99 2.45 13.92
N GLY A 332 -26.48 1.39 14.57
CA GLY A 332 -27.92 1.11 14.68
C GLY A 332 -28.58 0.65 13.37
N GLN A 333 -27.80 0.36 12.33
CA GLN A 333 -28.26 -0.16 11.04
C GLN A 333 -27.80 -1.60 10.83
N ALA A 334 -28.61 -2.43 10.17
CA ALA A 334 -28.19 -3.77 9.79
C ALA A 334 -27.05 -3.71 8.76
N LEU A 335 -26.06 -4.58 8.90
CA LEU A 335 -25.01 -4.74 7.90
C LEU A 335 -25.53 -5.58 6.73
N GLU A 336 -25.71 -4.93 5.58
CA GLU A 336 -26.18 -5.53 4.34
C GLU A 336 -25.20 -5.18 3.21
N PRO A 337 -24.47 -6.17 2.65
CA PRO A 337 -23.59 -5.92 1.52
C PRO A 337 -24.33 -5.30 0.33
N ASP A 338 -23.64 -4.43 -0.40
CA ASP A 338 -24.18 -3.84 -1.62
C ASP A 338 -24.34 -4.94 -2.70
N PRO A 339 -25.56 -5.16 -3.23
CA PRO A 339 -25.83 -6.23 -4.17
C PRO A 339 -25.20 -6.01 -5.56
N VAL A 340 -24.77 -4.78 -5.90
CA VAL A 340 -24.02 -4.49 -7.12
C VAL A 340 -22.56 -4.86 -6.91
N VAL A 341 -21.96 -4.42 -5.80
CA VAL A 341 -20.56 -4.76 -5.45
C VAL A 341 -20.39 -6.27 -5.33
N ALA A 342 -21.32 -6.97 -4.67
CA ALA A 342 -21.30 -8.43 -4.56
C ALA A 342 -21.36 -9.14 -5.92
N ARG A 343 -22.19 -8.66 -6.85
CA ARG A 343 -22.30 -9.26 -8.19
C ARG A 343 -21.03 -9.07 -9.03
N ILE A 344 -20.38 -7.91 -8.92
CA ILE A 344 -19.11 -7.64 -9.60
C ILE A 344 -18.03 -8.56 -9.05
N ALA A 345 -17.96 -8.71 -7.73
CA ALA A 345 -17.07 -9.66 -7.06
C ALA A 345 -17.28 -11.09 -7.56
N ASP A 346 -18.52 -11.57 -7.56
CA ASP A 346 -18.86 -12.92 -8.03
C ASP A 346 -18.45 -13.14 -9.49
N ALA A 347 -18.70 -12.16 -10.37
CA ALA A 347 -18.33 -12.24 -11.78
C ALA A 347 -16.81 -12.26 -11.99
N ALA A 348 -16.06 -11.42 -11.27
CA ALA A 348 -14.60 -11.39 -11.33
C ALA A 348 -14.00 -12.73 -10.86
N GLN A 349 -14.52 -13.27 -9.76
CA GLN A 349 -14.08 -14.56 -9.22
C GLN A 349 -14.40 -15.73 -10.15
N GLN A 350 -15.58 -15.73 -10.77
CA GLN A 350 -15.96 -16.73 -11.77
C GLN A 350 -15.05 -16.67 -13.02
N PHE A 351 -14.71 -15.47 -13.48
CA PHE A 351 -13.82 -15.29 -14.63
C PHE A 351 -12.42 -15.85 -14.39
N ALA A 352 -11.91 -15.74 -13.16
CA ALA A 352 -10.60 -16.26 -12.78
C ALA A 352 -10.62 -17.74 -12.32
N ALA A 353 -11.79 -18.36 -12.16
CA ALA A 353 -11.94 -19.63 -11.45
C ALA A 353 -11.12 -20.77 -12.08
N ASP A 354 -11.18 -20.92 -13.41
CA ASP A 354 -10.45 -21.99 -14.12
C ASP A 354 -8.94 -21.86 -13.93
N HIS A 355 -8.41 -20.64 -14.04
CA HIS A 355 -6.99 -20.37 -13.79
C HIS A 355 -6.63 -20.59 -12.31
N LYS A 356 -7.48 -20.14 -11.38
CA LYS A 356 -7.22 -20.25 -9.94
C LYS A 356 -7.21 -21.70 -9.45
N THR A 357 -8.04 -22.55 -10.05
CA THR A 357 -8.24 -23.96 -9.67
C THR A 357 -7.40 -24.94 -10.49
N TYR A 358 -6.67 -24.46 -11.50
CA TYR A 358 -5.75 -25.28 -12.27
C TYR A 358 -4.72 -25.97 -11.36
N GLN A 359 -4.74 -27.31 -11.35
CA GLN A 359 -3.92 -28.14 -10.49
C GLN A 359 -2.52 -28.34 -11.10
N LEU A 360 -1.48 -28.12 -10.31
CA LEU A 360 -0.08 -28.23 -10.76
C LEU A 360 0.48 -29.66 -10.67
N GLY A 361 -0.32 -30.63 -10.22
CA GLY A 361 0.15 -32.02 -10.00
C GLY A 361 1.11 -32.17 -8.82
N VAL A 362 1.09 -31.22 -7.87
CA VAL A 362 1.92 -31.18 -6.67
C VAL A 362 1.04 -31.19 -5.42
N VAL A 363 1.39 -32.02 -4.44
CA VAL A 363 0.76 -32.08 -3.11
C VAL A 363 1.71 -31.50 -2.08
N VAL A 364 1.26 -30.48 -1.34
CA VAL A 364 2.01 -29.89 -0.23
C VAL A 364 1.63 -30.61 1.07
N ASP A 365 2.56 -31.35 1.67
CA ASP A 365 2.28 -32.19 2.84
C ASP A 365 1.99 -31.39 4.11
N ALA A 366 2.61 -30.20 4.24
CA ALA A 366 2.39 -29.26 5.33
C ALA A 366 2.65 -27.82 4.84
N PRO A 367 2.01 -26.79 5.44
CA PRO A 367 2.09 -25.43 4.91
C PRO A 367 3.52 -24.89 4.85
N PHE A 368 3.86 -24.26 3.72
CA PHE A 368 5.12 -23.52 3.58
C PHE A 368 4.92 -22.09 4.08
N ILE A 369 5.24 -21.89 5.35
CA ILE A 369 5.06 -20.61 6.04
C ILE A 369 6.15 -19.61 5.63
N ARG A 370 5.74 -18.38 5.33
CA ARG A 370 6.67 -17.23 5.23
C ARG A 370 7.08 -16.81 6.64
N GLY A 371 8.38 -16.85 6.91
CA GLY A 371 8.88 -16.36 8.19
C GLY A 371 10.38 -16.52 8.34
N GLY A 372 11.02 -15.53 8.95
CA GLY A 372 12.47 -15.51 9.13
C GLY A 372 13.24 -15.13 7.86
N VAL A 373 14.57 -15.21 7.98
CA VAL A 373 15.53 -14.85 6.92
C VAL A 373 15.82 -15.99 5.97
N GLU A 374 15.51 -17.23 6.37
CA GLU A 374 15.55 -18.45 5.57
C GLU A 374 14.25 -19.23 5.83
N SER A 375 13.23 -18.98 5.01
CA SER A 375 11.95 -19.67 5.10
C SER A 375 11.91 -20.85 4.13
N PRO A 376 11.14 -21.92 4.42
CA PRO A 376 10.91 -23.01 3.48
C PRO A 376 10.46 -22.51 2.10
N VAL A 377 9.52 -21.57 2.08
CA VAL A 377 8.99 -20.98 0.84
C VAL A 377 10.04 -20.14 0.08
N GLY A 378 10.84 -19.35 0.79
CA GLY A 378 11.93 -18.58 0.18
C GLY A 378 13.01 -19.49 -0.41
N ASN A 379 13.31 -20.58 0.28
CA ASN A 379 14.30 -21.57 -0.17
C ASN A 379 13.81 -22.38 -1.37
N LEU A 380 12.53 -22.76 -1.39
CA LEU A 380 11.85 -23.40 -2.51
C LEU A 380 11.89 -22.49 -3.75
N VAL A 381 11.40 -21.27 -3.64
CA VAL A 381 11.35 -20.33 -4.78
C VAL A 381 12.75 -20.03 -5.31
N ALA A 382 13.71 -19.72 -4.44
CA ALA A 382 15.08 -19.46 -4.89
C ALA A 382 15.70 -20.68 -5.58
N ARG A 383 15.36 -21.90 -5.14
CA ARG A 383 15.85 -23.13 -5.77
C ARG A 383 15.17 -23.41 -7.10
N ALA A 384 13.85 -23.21 -7.19
CA ALA A 384 13.12 -23.37 -8.44
C ALA A 384 13.71 -22.50 -9.55
N LEU A 385 14.01 -21.23 -9.23
CA LEU A 385 14.69 -20.33 -10.17
C LEU A 385 16.10 -20.80 -10.53
N TYR A 386 16.87 -21.26 -9.55
CA TYR A 386 18.24 -21.78 -9.75
C TYR A 386 18.27 -23.03 -10.64
N ASP A 387 17.36 -23.99 -10.42
CA ASP A 387 17.33 -25.24 -11.19
C ASP A 387 16.81 -25.05 -12.62
N SER A 388 16.04 -23.98 -12.86
CA SER A 388 15.44 -23.69 -14.18
C SER A 388 16.41 -23.07 -15.19
N TYR A 389 17.60 -22.63 -14.75
CA TYR A 389 18.60 -21.97 -15.60
C TYR A 389 20.02 -22.43 -15.25
N ASP A 390 20.91 -22.45 -16.25
CA ASP A 390 22.34 -22.70 -16.04
C ASP A 390 23.02 -21.45 -15.46
N VAL A 391 22.87 -21.26 -14.15
CA VAL A 391 23.39 -20.11 -13.40
C VAL A 391 24.15 -20.54 -12.16
N ASP A 392 25.03 -19.67 -11.69
CA ASP A 392 25.82 -19.91 -10.49
C ASP A 392 25.03 -19.61 -9.21
N VAL A 393 24.11 -18.65 -9.27
CA VAL A 393 23.33 -18.17 -8.12
C VAL A 393 21.97 -17.66 -8.60
N ALA A 394 20.90 -17.95 -7.86
CA ALA A 394 19.62 -17.27 -8.01
C ALA A 394 19.30 -16.43 -6.77
N LEU A 395 18.75 -15.23 -6.94
CA LEU A 395 18.40 -14.27 -5.89
C LEU A 395 16.91 -13.91 -5.95
N ILE A 396 16.25 -13.80 -4.79
CA ILE A 396 14.86 -13.36 -4.68
C ILE A 396 14.63 -12.47 -3.45
N ASN A 397 13.82 -11.42 -3.60
CA ASN A 397 13.36 -10.58 -2.50
C ASN A 397 12.23 -11.27 -1.71
N VAL A 398 12.59 -12.12 -0.75
CA VAL A 398 11.63 -12.88 0.07
C VAL A 398 10.68 -11.96 0.83
N ARG A 399 11.20 -10.89 1.43
CA ARG A 399 10.40 -9.88 2.12
C ARG A 399 9.96 -8.79 1.15
N GLY A 400 8.68 -8.78 0.84
CA GLY A 400 8.09 -7.85 -0.14
C GLY A 400 7.64 -8.59 -1.39
N GLY A 401 8.47 -9.49 -1.93
CA GLY A 401 8.17 -10.28 -3.12
C GLY A 401 7.25 -11.50 -2.87
N LEU A 402 7.36 -12.18 -1.73
CA LEU A 402 6.45 -13.29 -1.37
C LEU A 402 5.31 -12.80 -0.48
N ARG A 403 4.06 -12.91 -0.97
CA ARG A 403 2.87 -12.25 -0.40
C ARG A 403 1.94 -13.18 0.38
N ALA A 404 2.03 -14.49 0.15
CA ALA A 404 1.26 -15.51 0.85
C ALA A 404 2.10 -16.75 1.15
N ASP A 405 1.64 -17.55 2.11
CA ASP A 405 2.17 -18.88 2.40
C ASP A 405 1.61 -19.86 1.37
N LEU A 406 2.26 -21.01 1.14
CA LEU A 406 1.62 -22.09 0.38
C LEU A 406 0.86 -23.01 1.33
N PRO A 407 -0.45 -23.22 1.12
CA PRO A 407 -1.25 -24.09 1.98
C PRO A 407 -0.89 -25.57 1.77
N ALA A 408 -1.25 -26.41 2.74
CA ALA A 408 -1.19 -27.86 2.58
C ALA A 408 -2.32 -28.37 1.67
N GLY A 409 -2.08 -29.51 1.01
CA GLY A 409 -2.99 -30.13 0.05
C GLY A 409 -2.57 -29.96 -1.39
N GLU A 410 -3.50 -30.19 -2.31
CA GLU A 410 -3.28 -30.03 -3.75
C GLU A 410 -2.92 -28.57 -4.08
N LEU A 411 -1.77 -28.39 -4.74
CA LEU A 411 -1.28 -27.09 -5.14
C LEU A 411 -1.92 -26.67 -6.46
N THR A 412 -2.42 -25.44 -6.51
CA THR A 412 -3.00 -24.84 -7.72
C THR A 412 -2.18 -23.65 -8.18
N PHE A 413 -2.37 -23.23 -9.43
CA PHE A 413 -1.82 -21.98 -9.94
C PHE A 413 -2.26 -20.78 -9.09
N GLY A 414 -3.52 -20.78 -8.60
CA GLY A 414 -4.02 -19.75 -7.68
C GLY A 414 -3.16 -19.57 -6.42
N HIS A 415 -2.70 -20.66 -5.81
CA HIS A 415 -1.81 -20.61 -4.65
C HIS A 415 -0.44 -19.97 -4.98
N VAL A 416 0.14 -20.33 -6.13
CA VAL A 416 1.41 -19.75 -6.59
C VAL A 416 1.23 -18.27 -6.95
N TYR A 417 0.10 -17.90 -7.56
CA TYR A 417 -0.24 -16.53 -7.89
C TYR A 417 -0.38 -15.66 -6.63
N GLU A 418 -1.12 -16.14 -5.62
CA GLU A 418 -1.26 -15.41 -4.36
C GLU A 418 0.08 -15.28 -3.60
N MET A 419 0.97 -16.26 -3.74
CA MET A 419 2.33 -16.19 -3.21
C MET A 419 3.20 -15.17 -3.96
N PHE A 420 3.17 -15.12 -5.28
CA PHE A 420 3.95 -14.20 -6.12
C PHE A 420 3.05 -13.52 -7.18
N PRO A 421 2.28 -12.49 -6.80
CA PRO A 421 1.27 -11.86 -7.66
C PRO A 421 1.84 -10.78 -8.60
N PHE A 422 3.16 -10.75 -8.79
CA PHE A 422 3.85 -9.74 -9.58
C PHE A 422 4.25 -10.30 -10.93
N ASP A 423 4.13 -9.48 -11.97
CA ASP A 423 4.55 -9.82 -13.34
C ASP A 423 6.01 -9.40 -13.58
N ASN A 424 6.87 -9.61 -12.56
CA ASN A 424 8.30 -9.44 -12.70
C ASN A 424 8.87 -10.52 -13.63
N VAL A 425 9.74 -10.15 -14.55
CA VAL A 425 10.45 -11.10 -15.42
C VAL A 425 11.74 -11.60 -14.77
N VAL A 426 12.15 -12.80 -15.15
CA VAL A 426 13.48 -13.33 -14.80
C VAL A 426 14.54 -12.60 -15.62
N THR A 427 15.69 -12.35 -14.99
CA THR A 427 16.85 -11.70 -15.59
C THR A 427 18.12 -12.45 -15.21
N VAL A 428 19.09 -12.52 -16.13
CA VAL A 428 20.37 -13.21 -15.91
C VAL A 428 21.51 -12.28 -16.27
N HIS A 429 22.46 -12.13 -15.35
CA HIS A 429 23.56 -11.18 -15.48
C HIS A 429 24.88 -11.74 -14.98
N ASP A 430 25.98 -11.36 -15.63
CA ASP A 430 27.33 -11.65 -15.13
C ASP A 430 27.76 -10.58 -14.12
N LEU A 431 28.06 -11.00 -12.90
CA LEU A 431 28.68 -10.16 -11.87
C LEU A 431 30.08 -10.67 -11.53
N SER A 432 30.97 -9.78 -11.08
CA SER A 432 32.21 -10.22 -10.44
C SER A 432 31.90 -10.78 -9.04
N GLY A 433 32.74 -11.70 -8.56
CA GLY A 433 32.63 -12.19 -7.19
C GLY A 433 32.76 -11.05 -6.17
N GLN A 434 33.54 -10.00 -6.46
CA GLN A 434 33.58 -8.79 -5.63
C GLN A 434 32.22 -8.08 -5.54
N ALA A 435 31.53 -7.91 -6.68
CA ALA A 435 30.22 -7.27 -6.72
C ALA A 435 29.17 -8.09 -5.96
N LEU A 436 29.14 -9.41 -6.19
CA LEU A 436 28.26 -10.32 -5.48
C LEU A 436 28.53 -10.33 -3.96
N ARG A 437 29.81 -10.26 -3.58
CA ARG A 437 30.22 -10.14 -2.18
C ARG A 437 29.68 -8.88 -1.51
N ALA A 438 29.74 -7.75 -2.21
CA ALA A 438 29.21 -6.47 -1.71
C ALA A 438 27.70 -6.56 -1.46
N ILE A 439 26.96 -7.23 -2.36
CA ILE A 439 25.53 -7.51 -2.21
C ILE A 439 25.28 -8.31 -0.92
N PHE A 440 25.90 -9.47 -0.77
CA PHE A 440 25.69 -10.32 0.41
C PHE A 440 26.16 -9.66 1.72
N ALA A 441 27.28 -8.94 1.72
CA ALA A 441 27.76 -8.22 2.90
C ALA A 441 26.76 -7.15 3.37
N ALA A 442 26.14 -6.41 2.45
CA ALA A 442 25.12 -5.40 2.76
C ALA A 442 23.77 -6.00 3.22
N GLN A 443 23.51 -7.26 2.83
CA GLN A 443 22.28 -7.99 3.15
C GLN A 443 22.43 -8.93 4.35
N ALA A 444 23.61 -9.01 4.98
CA ALA A 444 23.86 -9.76 6.22
C ALA A 444 23.23 -9.07 7.47
N ARG A 445 21.94 -8.74 7.40
CA ARG A 445 21.18 -8.06 8.45
C ARG A 445 20.44 -9.10 9.31
N PRO A 446 20.22 -8.85 10.61
CA PRO A 446 19.51 -9.81 11.46
C PRO A 446 18.06 -10.08 11.07
N SER A 447 17.33 -9.06 10.55
CA SER A 447 15.86 -9.09 10.40
C SER A 447 15.34 -9.07 8.97
N ARG A 448 16.20 -8.82 7.97
CA ARG A 448 15.84 -8.79 6.54
C ARG A 448 17.03 -9.27 5.72
N ARG A 449 16.88 -10.39 5.03
CA ARG A 449 17.89 -10.91 4.09
C ARG A 449 17.21 -11.29 2.78
N LEU A 450 18.00 -11.31 1.73
CA LEU A 450 17.59 -11.87 0.45
C LEU A 450 17.55 -13.41 0.55
N GLY A 451 16.65 -14.03 -0.21
CA GLY A 451 16.64 -15.47 -0.44
C GLY A 451 17.50 -15.81 -1.65
N PHE A 452 18.22 -16.92 -1.60
CA PHE A 452 19.12 -17.31 -2.69
C PHE A 452 19.36 -18.82 -2.72
N ALA A 453 19.80 -19.34 -3.87
CA ALA A 453 20.26 -20.72 -4.06
C ALA A 453 21.55 -20.76 -4.89
N GLY A 454 22.30 -21.88 -4.83
CA GLY A 454 23.59 -22.09 -5.49
C GLY A 454 24.82 -21.83 -4.62
N LEU A 455 24.64 -21.16 -3.48
CA LEU A 455 25.72 -20.79 -2.55
C LEU A 455 25.36 -21.06 -1.08
N ARG A 456 26.41 -21.03 -0.25
CA ARG A 456 26.39 -20.74 1.18
C ARG A 456 27.21 -19.49 1.45
N VAL A 457 26.69 -18.62 2.31
CA VAL A 457 27.27 -17.33 2.68
C VAL A 457 27.59 -17.34 4.16
N TYR A 458 28.85 -17.03 4.49
CA TYR A 458 29.34 -16.86 5.84
C TYR A 458 29.62 -15.38 6.06
N ALA A 459 28.80 -14.75 6.89
CA ALA A 459 28.98 -13.34 7.22
C ALA A 459 30.05 -13.19 8.29
N GLU A 460 30.99 -12.29 8.04
CA GLU A 460 32.13 -12.00 8.89
C GLU A 460 32.21 -10.50 9.15
N CYS A 461 32.89 -10.13 10.23
CA CYS A 461 33.19 -8.74 10.55
C CYS A 461 34.70 -8.56 10.43
N ARG A 462 35.15 -7.92 9.35
CA ARG A 462 36.57 -7.68 9.05
C ARG A 462 36.85 -6.20 9.15
N ASP A 463 37.79 -5.80 10.02
CA ASP A 463 38.17 -4.40 10.26
C ASP A 463 36.97 -3.47 10.54
N GLY A 464 35.98 -3.98 11.28
CA GLY A 464 34.77 -3.23 11.62
C GLY A 464 33.81 -3.03 10.45
N ARG A 465 33.95 -3.77 9.35
CA ARG A 465 33.04 -3.78 8.20
C ARG A 465 32.45 -5.17 7.93
N PRO A 466 31.21 -5.26 7.44
CA PRO A 466 30.64 -6.53 7.01
C PRO A 466 31.42 -7.10 5.83
N TYR A 467 31.64 -8.41 5.86
CA TYR A 467 32.24 -9.20 4.79
C TYR A 467 31.42 -10.47 4.57
N ALA A 468 31.33 -10.94 3.33
CA ALA A 468 30.66 -12.19 2.99
C ALA A 468 31.65 -13.16 2.34
N ARG A 469 31.90 -14.30 3.00
CA ARG A 469 32.60 -15.42 2.38
C ARG A 469 31.56 -16.31 1.69
N MET A 470 31.74 -16.59 0.41
CA MET A 470 30.74 -17.23 -0.44
C MET A 470 31.29 -18.55 -0.95
N VAL A 471 30.56 -19.64 -0.75
CA VAL A 471 30.98 -21.01 -1.08
C VAL A 471 29.90 -21.67 -1.92
N ARG A 472 30.26 -22.22 -3.07
CA ARG A 472 29.36 -22.96 -3.96
C ARG A 472 28.92 -24.28 -3.33
N ASP A 473 27.89 -24.89 -3.88
CA ASP A 473 27.38 -26.16 -3.37
C ASP A 473 28.37 -27.33 -3.49
N ASP A 474 29.34 -27.24 -4.40
CA ASP A 474 30.47 -28.20 -4.53
C ASP A 474 31.62 -27.95 -3.53
N GLY A 475 31.52 -26.88 -2.72
CA GLY A 475 32.51 -26.50 -1.72
C GLY A 475 33.58 -25.53 -2.20
N THR A 476 33.57 -25.11 -3.47
CA THR A 476 34.52 -24.13 -4.00
C THR A 476 34.17 -22.71 -3.53
N GLU A 477 35.19 -21.93 -3.13
CA GLU A 477 35.00 -20.55 -2.69
C GLU A 477 35.00 -19.60 -3.89
N VAL A 478 34.10 -18.60 -3.86
CA VAL A 478 34.01 -17.55 -4.89
C VAL A 478 34.98 -16.42 -4.56
N GLY A 479 36.03 -16.30 -5.38
CA GLY A 479 37.02 -15.24 -5.34
C GLY A 479 36.50 -13.91 -5.91
N ASP A 480 37.20 -12.81 -5.65
CA ASP A 480 36.76 -11.47 -6.09
C ASP A 480 36.77 -11.29 -7.63
N ASP A 481 37.72 -11.94 -8.30
CA ASP A 481 37.91 -11.88 -9.75
C ASP A 481 37.07 -12.93 -10.52
N ASP A 482 36.37 -13.81 -9.81
CA ASP A 482 35.53 -14.82 -10.43
C ASP A 482 34.37 -14.15 -11.19
N ARG A 483 34.03 -14.69 -12.35
CA ARG A 483 32.77 -14.36 -13.02
C ARG A 483 31.68 -15.26 -12.48
N VAL A 484 30.56 -14.66 -12.09
CA VAL A 484 29.43 -15.35 -11.49
C VAL A 484 28.16 -14.97 -12.24
N THR A 485 27.49 -15.97 -12.79
CA THR A 485 26.21 -15.82 -13.49
C THR A 485 25.09 -15.79 -12.47
N VAL A 486 24.39 -14.65 -12.36
CA VAL A 486 23.39 -14.40 -11.34
C VAL A 486 22.02 -14.23 -11.97
N LEU A 487 21.08 -15.07 -11.55
CA LEU A 487 19.66 -14.92 -11.84
C LEU A 487 18.98 -14.08 -10.75
N ALA A 488 18.19 -13.09 -11.16
CA ALA A 488 17.31 -12.33 -10.30
C ALA A 488 16.02 -11.97 -11.04
N ASN A 489 15.06 -11.37 -10.36
CA ASN A 489 13.95 -10.70 -11.06
C ASN A 489 14.32 -9.27 -11.45
N ASP A 490 13.59 -8.70 -12.40
CA ASP A 490 13.84 -7.35 -12.92
C ASP A 490 13.74 -6.27 -11.84
N TYR A 491 12.81 -6.41 -10.88
CA TYR A 491 12.72 -5.51 -9.72
C TYR A 491 14.06 -5.38 -8.99
N LEU A 492 14.73 -6.50 -8.70
CA LEU A 492 16.05 -6.50 -8.08
C LEU A 492 17.14 -5.95 -9.00
N ALA A 493 17.09 -6.28 -10.30
CA ALA A 493 18.05 -5.81 -11.30
C ALA A 493 18.02 -4.28 -11.47
N TYR A 494 16.88 -3.62 -11.26
CA TYR A 494 16.75 -2.15 -11.23
C TYR A 494 17.06 -1.52 -9.87
N GLY A 495 17.52 -2.30 -8.89
CA GLY A 495 17.88 -1.82 -7.56
C GLY A 495 16.72 -1.79 -6.56
N GLY A 496 15.62 -2.48 -6.87
CA GLY A 496 14.50 -2.72 -5.95
C GLY A 496 14.98 -3.25 -4.61
N ASP A 497 14.31 -2.81 -3.54
CA ASP A 497 14.68 -3.05 -2.14
C ASP A 497 16.12 -2.68 -1.74
N ARG A 498 16.88 -2.03 -2.64
CA ARG A 498 18.33 -1.80 -2.50
C ARG A 498 19.12 -3.07 -2.22
N ILE A 499 18.62 -4.23 -2.68
CA ILE A 499 19.25 -5.52 -2.41
C ILE A 499 20.53 -5.64 -3.24
N MET A 500 20.43 -5.44 -4.56
CA MET A 500 21.56 -5.60 -5.48
C MET A 500 22.40 -4.32 -5.66
N THR A 501 21.89 -3.15 -5.25
CA THR A 501 22.55 -1.84 -5.44
C THR A 501 24.00 -1.73 -4.95
N PRO A 502 24.48 -2.49 -3.94
CA PRO A 502 25.90 -2.47 -3.56
C PRO A 502 26.84 -3.07 -4.62
N GLY A 503 26.33 -3.91 -5.53
CA GLY A 503 27.10 -4.62 -6.54
C GLY A 503 26.71 -4.31 -7.98
N ILE A 504 25.79 -3.36 -8.22
CA ILE A 504 25.32 -3.00 -9.57
C ILE A 504 25.40 -1.47 -9.78
N PRO A 505 25.34 -0.99 -11.03
CA PRO A 505 25.32 0.44 -11.32
C PRO A 505 24.12 1.16 -10.69
N ALA A 506 24.25 2.46 -10.43
CA ALA A 506 23.18 3.28 -9.82
C ALA A 506 21.88 3.34 -10.66
N GLY A 507 21.97 3.09 -11.97
CA GLY A 507 20.83 2.99 -12.88
C GLY A 507 20.23 1.58 -13.00
N GLY A 508 20.73 0.61 -12.25
CA GLY A 508 20.38 -0.80 -12.40
C GLY A 508 21.19 -1.50 -13.49
N LEU A 509 20.76 -2.72 -13.81
CA LEU A 509 21.26 -3.53 -14.91
C LEU A 509 20.35 -3.37 -16.13
N GLU A 510 20.90 -3.59 -17.33
CA GLU A 510 20.10 -3.63 -18.56
C GLU A 510 19.28 -4.92 -18.59
N VAL A 511 17.95 -4.79 -18.47
CA VAL A 511 17.03 -5.94 -18.49
C VAL A 511 16.52 -6.16 -19.91
N ARG A 512 16.60 -7.40 -20.36
CA ARG A 512 15.89 -7.86 -21.55
C ARG A 512 14.57 -8.50 -21.13
N TYR A 513 13.49 -8.07 -21.78
CA TYR A 513 12.14 -8.58 -21.54
C TYR A 513 11.77 -9.72 -22.51
N ASP A 514 12.77 -10.52 -22.90
CA ASP A 514 12.63 -11.72 -23.72
C ASP A 514 12.53 -13.02 -22.91
N LEU A 515 12.73 -12.92 -21.58
CA LEU A 515 12.59 -14.01 -20.63
C LEU A 515 11.20 -14.04 -19.99
N PRO A 516 10.73 -15.22 -19.53
CA PRO A 516 9.39 -15.40 -18.95
C PRO A 516 9.22 -14.67 -17.60
N LEU A 517 7.97 -14.59 -17.15
CA LEU A 517 7.64 -14.14 -15.81
C LEU A 517 8.30 -15.05 -14.77
N THR A 518 8.76 -14.46 -13.68
CA THR A 518 9.33 -15.17 -12.52
C THR A 518 8.34 -16.19 -11.98
N ARG A 519 7.04 -15.86 -11.96
CA ARG A 519 5.97 -16.76 -11.54
C ARG A 519 5.87 -17.98 -12.46
N ASP A 520 5.91 -17.77 -13.77
CA ASP A 520 5.73 -18.85 -14.75
C ASP A 520 6.89 -19.85 -14.66
N VAL A 521 8.13 -19.36 -14.47
CA VAL A 521 9.29 -20.23 -14.20
C VAL A 521 9.09 -21.08 -12.93
N ILE A 522 8.50 -20.51 -11.88
CA ILE A 522 8.21 -21.26 -10.65
C ILE A 522 7.13 -22.32 -10.89
N VAL A 523 6.09 -21.99 -11.67
CA VAL A 523 5.00 -22.91 -12.03
C VAL A 523 5.55 -24.07 -12.86
N ASP A 524 6.30 -23.79 -13.92
CA ASP A 524 6.90 -24.80 -14.80
C ASP A 524 7.79 -25.76 -13.98
N TRP A 525 8.65 -25.21 -13.11
CA TRP A 525 9.50 -26.02 -12.23
C TRP A 525 8.68 -26.95 -11.31
N LEU A 526 7.57 -26.45 -10.74
CA LEU A 526 6.70 -27.24 -9.87
C LEU A 526 6.04 -28.38 -10.64
N GLU A 527 5.53 -28.12 -11.84
CA GLU A 527 4.90 -29.13 -12.70
C GLU A 527 5.89 -30.21 -13.16
N GLU A 528 7.12 -29.83 -13.49
CA GLU A 528 8.17 -30.76 -13.91
C GLU A 528 8.63 -31.69 -12.79
N HIS A 529 8.66 -31.22 -11.53
CA HIS A 529 9.07 -32.01 -10.37
C HIS A 529 7.94 -32.86 -9.80
N GLY A 530 6.70 -32.36 -9.86
CA GLY A 530 5.49 -33.06 -9.42
C GLY A 530 5.54 -33.61 -7.97
N GLY A 531 4.58 -34.46 -7.63
CA GLY A 531 4.66 -35.29 -6.43
C GLY A 531 4.44 -34.54 -5.12
N HIS A 532 5.16 -34.93 -4.06
CA HIS A 532 4.95 -34.43 -2.70
C HIS A 532 6.05 -33.45 -2.27
N LEU A 533 5.65 -32.28 -1.78
CA LEU A 533 6.53 -31.29 -1.17
C LEU A 533 6.31 -31.22 0.34
N HIS A 534 7.37 -31.52 1.09
CA HIS A 534 7.39 -31.34 2.55
C HIS A 534 8.28 -30.13 2.92
N PRO A 535 7.79 -29.16 3.73
CA PRO A 535 8.54 -27.94 4.04
C PRO A 535 9.88 -28.19 4.75
N ASP A 536 10.01 -29.28 5.51
CA ASP A 536 11.28 -29.62 6.18
C ASP A 536 12.42 -29.96 5.21
N ASN A 537 12.13 -30.38 3.98
CA ASN A 537 13.15 -30.57 2.94
C ASN A 537 13.75 -29.23 2.48
N TRP A 538 13.11 -28.12 2.84
CA TRP A 538 13.46 -26.76 2.45
C TRP A 538 13.91 -25.92 3.65
N ARG A 539 13.88 -26.49 4.86
CA ARG A 539 14.56 -25.94 6.03
C ARG A 539 16.02 -26.35 5.95
N SER A 540 16.92 -25.37 5.97
CA SER A 540 18.35 -25.61 5.95
C SER A 540 18.93 -25.59 7.37
N ASP A 541 18.21 -26.11 8.36
CA ASP A 541 18.54 -25.92 9.79
C ASP A 541 19.92 -26.50 10.15
N ASP A 542 20.28 -27.66 9.59
CA ASP A 542 21.59 -28.30 9.81
C ASP A 542 22.72 -27.72 8.94
N LYS A 543 22.38 -27.02 7.85
CA LYS A 543 23.34 -26.47 6.86
C LYS A 543 22.80 -25.16 6.26
N PRO A 544 22.67 -24.08 7.05
CA PRO A 544 22.00 -22.87 6.61
C PRO A 544 22.74 -22.24 5.44
N ARG A 545 22.00 -21.59 4.52
CA ARG A 545 22.63 -20.86 3.42
C ARG A 545 23.27 -19.60 3.98
N TRP A 546 22.64 -18.93 4.93
CA TRP A 546 23.15 -17.81 5.71
C TRP A 546 23.77 -18.26 7.03
N ASN A 547 25.08 -18.10 7.16
CA ASN A 547 25.85 -18.41 8.36
C ASN A 547 26.30 -17.10 9.00
N LEU A 548 25.56 -16.60 9.99
CA LEU A 548 25.94 -15.41 10.77
C LEU A 548 26.37 -15.85 12.18
N PRO A 549 27.51 -15.36 12.69
CA PRO A 549 27.92 -15.68 14.05
C PRO A 549 27.00 -15.00 15.07
N ASP A 550 26.79 -15.68 16.20
CA ASP A 550 26.11 -15.10 17.35
C ASP A 550 26.83 -13.82 17.80
N GLY A 551 26.06 -12.76 18.05
CA GLY A 551 26.62 -11.48 18.50
C GLY A 551 27.30 -10.65 17.40
N PHE A 552 26.93 -10.82 16.12
CA PHE A 552 27.46 -10.01 15.00
C PHE A 552 27.58 -8.51 15.36
N PRO A 553 28.81 -7.94 15.37
CA PRO A 553 29.09 -6.62 15.95
C PRO A 553 28.23 -5.52 15.34
N GLN A 554 27.74 -4.58 16.17
CA GLN A 554 26.93 -3.47 15.69
C GLN A 554 27.65 -2.61 14.65
N THR A 555 28.97 -2.44 14.79
CA THR A 555 29.83 -1.74 13.81
C THR A 555 29.79 -2.35 12.42
N CYS A 556 29.56 -3.67 12.33
CA CYS A 556 29.47 -4.41 11.09
C CYS A 556 28.04 -4.57 10.58
N ARG A 557 27.02 -4.13 11.32
CA ARG A 557 25.63 -4.22 10.86
C ARG A 557 25.39 -3.19 9.76
N PRO A 558 24.90 -3.60 8.57
CA PRO A 558 24.51 -2.65 7.53
C PRO A 558 23.49 -1.65 8.07
N SER A 559 23.59 -0.38 7.68
CA SER A 559 22.66 0.66 8.13
C SER A 559 21.22 0.36 7.67
N LEU A 560 20.24 0.69 8.51
CA LEU A 560 18.81 0.48 8.25
C LEU A 560 18.20 1.57 7.33
N GLN A 561 19.01 2.23 6.49
CA GLN A 561 18.55 3.33 5.63
C GLN A 561 17.62 2.90 4.51
#